data_AF-A0A6A3SBS0-F1
#
_entry.id   AF-A0A6A3SBS0-F1
#
_cell.length_a   1.000
_cell.length_b   1.000
_cell.length_c   1.000
_cell.angle_alpha   90.00
_cell.angle_beta   90.00
_cell.angle_gamma   90.00
#
_symmetry.space_group_name_H-M   'P 1'
#
loop_
_entity.id
_entity.type
_entity.pdbx_description
1 polymer ?
#
loop_
_entity_poly.entity_id
_entity_poly.type
_entity_poly.pdbx_seq_one_letter_code
_entity_poly.pdbx_strand_id
1 'polypeptide(L)'
;MVNMALGWEVVYKFEVWILDHHAGVELILGTGFMIPAGIPLDLFNSNAKLPDEIEINLVKSASARGDSNYGEAISGGATETMNVSSRFTAEFRLQRRPPDEATYELWVQRVNKLVPTVRFTQKRWPSRVLQTNTGGKPGSCTARFPVIQWIPHELLPLTEEYARVTSTKYRDWQVLAYDAAIDRDLLKK
;
A
#
# COMPACT_ATOMS: atom_id res chain seq x y z
N MET A 1 -6.84 -12.83 26.36
CA MET A 1 -5.92 -13.06 25.23
C MET A 1 -6.57 -12.56 23.94
N VAL A 2 -5.86 -11.75 23.17
CA VAL A 2 -6.31 -11.17 21.88
C VAL A 2 -5.31 -11.61 20.79
N ASN A 3 -5.82 -11.90 19.59
CA ASN A 3 -4.99 -12.07 18.39
C ASN A 3 -4.82 -10.71 17.72
N MET A 4 -3.59 -10.24 17.52
CA MET A 4 -3.29 -9.03 16.75
C MET A 4 -2.77 -9.40 15.35
N ALA A 5 -3.35 -8.76 14.34
CA ALA A 5 -2.82 -8.68 13.00
C ALA A 5 -1.75 -7.58 12.95
N LEU A 6 -0.70 -7.76 12.14
CA LEU A 6 0.38 -6.77 12.00
C LEU A 6 0.97 -6.87 10.59
N GLY A 7 0.20 -6.38 9.62
CA GLY A 7 0.36 -6.76 8.22
C GLY A 7 -0.77 -7.68 7.77
N TRP A 8 -0.56 -8.48 6.72
CA TRP A 8 -1.60 -9.42 6.23
C TRP A 8 -1.55 -10.81 6.87
N GLU A 9 -0.62 -11.07 7.79
CA GLU A 9 -0.62 -12.24 8.67
C GLU A 9 -0.99 -11.90 10.12
N VAL A 10 -1.63 -12.87 10.79
CA VAL A 10 -2.17 -12.74 12.15
C VAL A 10 -1.48 -13.76 13.06
N VAL A 11 -0.37 -13.36 13.68
CA VAL A 11 0.55 -14.28 14.37
C VAL A 11 0.56 -14.06 15.90
N TYR A 12 0.15 -12.88 16.38
CA TYR A 12 0.49 -12.43 17.73
C TYR A 12 -0.63 -12.60 18.76
N LYS A 13 -0.42 -13.52 19.71
CA LYS A 13 -1.31 -13.75 20.87
C LYS A 13 -0.77 -13.06 22.12
N PHE A 14 -1.49 -12.07 22.61
CA PHE A 14 -1.09 -11.30 23.80
C PHE A 14 -2.24 -11.10 24.78
N GLU A 15 -1.89 -10.70 26.01
CA GLU A 15 -2.83 -10.17 26.98
C GLU A 15 -2.90 -8.64 26.83
N VAL A 16 -4.12 -8.11 26.80
CA VAL A 16 -4.39 -6.69 26.54
C VAL A 16 -5.09 -6.12 27.76
N TRP A 17 -4.54 -5.04 28.28
CA TRP A 17 -5.16 -4.26 29.34
C TRP A 17 -6.08 -3.22 28.71
N ILE A 18 -7.38 -3.33 28.96
CA ILE A 18 -8.36 -2.31 28.55
C ILE A 18 -8.44 -1.30 29.69
N LEU A 19 -8.01 -0.06 29.43
CA LEU A 19 -8.18 1.09 30.31
C LEU A 19 -8.77 2.26 29.51
N ASP A 20 -9.62 3.06 30.15
CA ASP A 20 -10.02 4.35 29.59
C ASP A 20 -8.80 5.27 29.49
N HIS A 21 -8.48 5.70 28.27
CA HIS A 21 -7.28 6.49 27.99
C HIS A 21 -7.60 7.74 27.17
N HIS A 22 -7.61 8.89 27.85
CA HIS A 22 -8.04 10.17 27.28
C HIS A 22 -7.06 10.82 26.27
N ALA A 23 -6.03 10.11 25.80
CA ALA A 23 -5.00 10.64 24.90
C ALA A 23 -5.37 10.61 23.39
N GLY A 24 -6.63 10.29 23.04
CA GLY A 24 -7.11 10.33 21.65
C GLY A 24 -6.62 9.21 20.71
N VAL A 25 -5.96 8.19 21.27
CA VAL A 25 -5.44 7.00 20.58
C VAL A 25 -6.31 5.77 20.86
N GLU A 26 -6.52 4.93 19.85
CA GLU A 26 -7.35 3.71 19.96
C GLU A 26 -6.59 2.48 20.48
N LEU A 27 -5.26 2.47 20.38
CA LEU A 27 -4.40 1.38 20.83
C LEU A 27 -3.02 1.91 21.22
N ILE A 28 -2.43 1.34 22.26
CA ILE A 28 -1.03 1.56 22.64
C ILE A 28 -0.30 0.22 22.62
N LEU A 29 0.74 0.12 21.80
CA LEU A 29 1.65 -1.03 21.77
C LEU A 29 2.91 -0.69 22.55
N GLY A 30 3.06 -1.31 23.73
CA GLY A 30 4.29 -1.17 24.53
C GLY A 30 5.47 -1.95 23.94
N THR A 31 6.69 -1.59 24.33
CA THR A 31 7.92 -2.31 23.93
C THR A 31 7.89 -3.80 24.30
N GLY A 32 7.19 -4.17 25.38
CA GLY A 32 6.93 -5.55 25.78
C GLY A 32 6.02 -6.36 24.84
N PHE A 33 5.30 -5.71 23.91
CA PHE A 33 4.69 -6.36 22.75
C PHE A 33 5.67 -6.37 21.56
N MET A 34 6.25 -5.21 21.25
CA MET A 34 7.01 -5.01 20.01
C MET A 34 8.28 -5.87 19.94
N ILE A 35 9.03 -5.99 21.04
CA ILE A 35 10.28 -6.74 21.08
C ILE A 35 10.03 -8.26 20.96
N PRO A 36 9.10 -8.90 21.71
CA PRO A 36 8.75 -10.31 21.49
C PRO A 36 8.05 -10.58 20.14
N ALA A 37 7.37 -9.59 19.56
CA ALA A 37 6.83 -9.66 18.20
C ALA A 37 7.88 -9.46 17.09
N GLY A 38 9.18 -9.39 17.44
CA GLY A 38 10.28 -9.30 16.48
C GLY A 38 10.35 -8.00 15.69
N ILE A 39 9.61 -6.96 16.09
CA ILE A 39 9.58 -5.65 15.44
C ILE A 39 10.88 -4.91 15.81
N PRO A 40 11.83 -4.65 14.88
CA PRO A 40 13.02 -3.88 15.19
C PRO A 40 12.64 -2.44 15.48
N LEU A 41 13.08 -1.92 16.63
CA LEU A 41 12.94 -0.52 17.03
C LEU A 41 14.28 0.19 16.84
N ASP A 42 14.37 1.03 15.81
CA ASP A 42 15.48 1.95 15.65
C ASP A 42 15.16 3.24 16.43
N LEU A 43 15.61 3.29 17.69
CA LEU A 43 15.43 4.46 18.55
C LEU A 43 16.33 5.65 18.15
N PHE A 44 17.34 5.45 17.28
CA PHE A 44 18.22 6.51 16.80
C PHE A 44 17.57 7.25 15.62
N ASN A 45 17.10 6.51 14.61
CA ASN A 45 16.32 7.04 13.50
C ASN A 45 14.82 7.21 13.83
N SER A 46 14.43 6.91 15.07
CA SER A 46 13.05 7.02 15.59
C SER A 46 12.00 6.28 14.77
N ASN A 47 12.29 5.03 14.35
CA ASN A 47 11.37 4.22 13.56
C ASN A 47 11.23 2.76 14.06
N ALA A 48 10.19 2.09 13.57
CA ALA A 48 9.90 0.68 13.81
C ALA A 48 9.65 -0.05 12.48
N LYS A 49 10.20 -1.25 12.30
CA LYS A 49 10.04 -2.02 11.05
C LYS A 49 9.10 -3.21 11.25
N LEU A 50 7.92 -3.16 10.62
CA LEU A 50 6.99 -4.28 10.61
C LEU A 50 7.53 -5.43 9.71
N PRO A 51 7.12 -6.69 9.94
CA PRO A 51 7.50 -7.82 9.08
C PRO A 51 7.15 -7.61 7.59
N ASP A 52 6.09 -6.86 7.30
CA ASP A 52 5.64 -6.50 5.94
C ASP A 52 6.50 -5.40 5.26
N GLU A 53 7.74 -5.18 5.72
CA GLU A 53 8.67 -4.13 5.25
C GLU A 53 8.14 -2.68 5.41
N ILE A 54 7.15 -2.49 6.29
CA ILE A 54 6.58 -1.16 6.61
C ILE A 54 7.44 -0.52 7.71
N GLU A 55 8.08 0.59 7.38
CA GLU A 55 8.89 1.40 8.30
C GLU A 55 8.04 2.56 8.81
N ILE A 56 7.80 2.58 10.13
CA ILE A 56 6.85 3.47 10.81
C ILE A 56 7.62 4.45 11.70
N ASN A 57 7.44 5.75 11.50
CA ASN A 57 8.08 6.78 12.31
C ASN A 57 7.38 6.92 13.67
N LEU A 58 8.13 6.72 14.76
CA LEU A 58 7.62 6.67 16.14
C LEU A 58 7.22 8.04 16.70
N VAL A 59 7.71 9.13 16.10
CA VAL A 59 7.65 10.50 16.67
C VAL A 59 6.50 11.36 16.09
N LYS A 60 5.80 10.91 15.03
CA LYS A 60 4.79 11.70 14.30
C LYS A 60 3.45 10.98 14.04
N SER A 61 2.84 10.38 15.06
CA SER A 61 1.52 9.72 14.94
C SER A 61 0.34 10.48 15.59
N ALA A 62 0.59 11.43 16.49
CA ALA A 62 -0.47 12.08 17.28
C ALA A 62 -1.14 13.29 16.59
N SER A 63 -0.37 14.17 15.93
CA SER A 63 -0.90 15.42 15.35
C SER A 63 -1.65 15.24 14.03
N ALA A 64 -1.47 14.12 13.32
CA ALA A 64 -2.07 13.85 12.02
C ALA A 64 -3.62 13.74 12.01
N ARG A 65 -4.26 13.74 13.20
CA ARG A 65 -5.73 13.82 13.35
C ARG A 65 -6.27 15.26 13.41
N GLY A 66 -5.40 16.27 13.52
CA GLY A 66 -5.79 17.69 13.65
C GLY A 66 -5.07 18.63 12.66
N ASP A 67 -3.78 18.43 12.41
CA ASP A 67 -3.00 19.27 11.50
C ASP A 67 -3.10 18.81 10.04
N SER A 68 -3.22 19.77 9.12
CA SER A 68 -3.67 19.59 7.73
C SER A 68 -2.65 18.95 6.77
N ASN A 69 -1.52 18.42 7.26
CA ASN A 69 -0.40 17.94 6.45
C ASN A 69 -0.74 16.74 5.53
N TYR A 70 -1.82 15.99 5.80
CA TYR A 70 -2.28 14.96 4.85
C TYR A 70 -2.75 15.56 3.49
N GLY A 71 -2.97 16.88 3.42
CA GLY A 71 -3.23 17.61 2.18
C GLY A 71 -2.10 17.54 1.14
N GLU A 72 -0.88 17.13 1.53
CA GLU A 72 0.24 16.94 0.59
C GLU A 72 0.21 15.58 -0.16
N ALA A 73 -0.64 14.63 0.23
CA ALA A 73 -0.67 13.29 -0.37
C ALA A 73 -1.17 13.30 -1.84
N ILE A 74 -0.25 13.28 -2.80
CA ILE A 74 -0.57 13.43 -4.24
C ILE A 74 -1.16 12.13 -4.80
N SER A 75 -2.49 12.02 -4.79
CA SER A 75 -3.20 10.93 -5.44
C SER A 75 -3.09 10.96 -6.98
N GLY A 76 -3.14 9.80 -7.63
CA GLY A 76 -3.17 9.61 -9.08
C GLY A 76 -4.06 8.43 -9.49
N GLY A 77 -4.76 8.56 -10.61
CA GLY A 77 -5.75 7.59 -11.08
C GLY A 77 -6.13 7.82 -12.55
N ALA A 78 -7.02 6.97 -13.07
CA ALA A 78 -7.54 7.11 -14.43
C ALA A 78 -8.45 8.35 -14.55
N THR A 79 -8.35 9.10 -15.64
CA THR A 79 -9.22 10.29 -15.88
C THR A 79 -10.69 9.89 -16.02
N GLU A 80 -10.95 8.71 -16.58
CA GLU A 80 -12.25 8.15 -16.92
C GLU A 80 -12.41 6.74 -16.31
N THR A 81 -13.64 6.23 -16.24
CA THR A 81 -13.92 4.90 -15.69
C THR A 81 -13.45 3.82 -16.66
N MET A 82 -12.54 2.97 -16.22
CA MET A 82 -11.88 1.96 -17.04
C MET A 82 -12.41 0.56 -16.71
N ASN A 83 -13.09 -0.06 -17.67
CA ASN A 83 -13.56 -1.44 -17.57
C ASN A 83 -12.52 -2.41 -18.14
N VAL A 84 -12.29 -3.53 -17.46
CA VAL A 84 -11.30 -4.54 -17.84
C VAL A 84 -11.95 -5.93 -17.85
N SER A 85 -12.01 -6.56 -19.02
CA SER A 85 -12.54 -7.91 -19.19
C SER A 85 -11.77 -8.95 -18.35
N SER A 86 -12.41 -10.07 -18.04
CA SER A 86 -11.78 -11.19 -17.30
C SER A 86 -10.49 -11.64 -17.98
N ARG A 87 -9.36 -11.71 -17.25
CA ARG A 87 -8.01 -12.06 -17.76
C ARG A 87 -7.44 -11.11 -18.83
N PHE A 88 -8.03 -9.93 -19.02
CA PHE A 88 -7.45 -8.87 -19.86
C PHE A 88 -6.74 -7.79 -19.02
N THR A 89 -6.03 -6.91 -19.70
CA THR A 89 -5.35 -5.73 -19.13
C THR A 89 -5.85 -4.45 -19.79
N ALA A 90 -5.83 -3.34 -19.06
CA ALA A 90 -6.05 -2.00 -19.60
C ALA A 90 -5.09 -1.00 -18.96
N GLU A 91 -4.68 0.04 -19.68
CA GLU A 91 -3.61 0.96 -19.25
C GLU A 91 -4.10 2.42 -19.27
N PHE A 92 -3.82 3.17 -18.20
CA PHE A 92 -4.00 4.63 -18.17
C PHE A 92 -2.68 5.36 -17.93
N ARG A 93 -2.60 6.60 -18.45
CA ARG A 93 -1.44 7.49 -18.27
C ARG A 93 -1.61 8.33 -17.01
N LEU A 94 -0.52 8.46 -16.24
CA LEU A 94 -0.43 9.38 -15.11
C LEU A 94 -0.25 10.80 -15.64
N GLN A 95 -1.19 11.69 -15.32
CA GLN A 95 -1.20 13.08 -15.81
C GLN A 95 -0.39 14.05 -14.93
N ARG A 96 -0.05 13.64 -13.71
CA ARG A 96 0.75 14.43 -12.76
C ARG A 96 2.22 14.05 -12.90
N ARG A 97 3.10 15.05 -12.94
CA ARG A 97 4.54 14.85 -12.77
C ARG A 97 4.78 14.26 -11.37
N PRO A 98 5.69 13.28 -11.19
CA PRO A 98 6.05 12.79 -9.86
C PRO A 98 6.65 13.95 -9.01
N PRO A 99 6.40 13.97 -7.69
CA PRO A 99 7.21 14.73 -6.75
C PRO A 99 8.64 14.16 -6.66
N ASP A 100 9.47 14.73 -5.79
CA ASP A 100 10.86 14.28 -5.63
C ASP A 100 10.97 12.98 -4.82
N GLU A 101 11.75 12.02 -5.33
CA GLU A 101 11.96 10.68 -4.77
C GLU A 101 12.67 10.76 -3.39
N ALA A 102 13.44 11.83 -3.15
CA ALA A 102 14.08 12.10 -1.86
C ALA A 102 13.11 12.54 -0.74
N THR A 103 11.89 12.95 -1.07
CA THR A 103 10.87 13.39 -0.08
C THR A 103 9.60 12.56 -0.08
N TYR A 104 9.23 11.93 -1.21
CA TYR A 104 8.00 11.16 -1.36
C TYR A 104 8.25 9.72 -1.80
N GLU A 105 7.52 8.79 -1.19
CA GLU A 105 7.44 7.39 -1.60
C GLU A 105 6.22 7.12 -2.48
N LEU A 106 6.34 6.15 -3.40
CA LEU A 106 5.23 5.73 -4.27
C LEU A 106 4.49 4.52 -3.71
N TRP A 107 3.23 4.75 -3.37
CA TRP A 107 2.28 3.75 -2.90
C TRP A 107 1.21 3.45 -3.97
N VAL A 108 0.69 2.22 -4.01
CA VAL A 108 -0.24 1.71 -5.03
C VAL A 108 -1.39 0.90 -4.42
N GLN A 109 -2.64 1.23 -4.75
CA GLN A 109 -3.86 0.55 -4.25
C GLN A 109 -4.44 -0.44 -5.27
N ARG A 110 -4.71 -1.68 -4.84
CA ARG A 110 -5.42 -2.69 -5.66
C ARG A 110 -6.90 -2.32 -5.77
N VAL A 111 -7.49 -2.41 -6.98
CA VAL A 111 -8.90 -2.08 -7.19
C VAL A 111 -9.71 -3.36 -7.41
N ASN A 112 -10.20 -3.96 -6.33
CA ASN A 112 -10.99 -5.20 -6.36
C ASN A 112 -10.20 -6.32 -7.08
N LYS A 113 -10.65 -6.80 -8.24
CA LYS A 113 -9.97 -7.83 -9.04
C LYS A 113 -8.84 -7.29 -9.93
N LEU A 114 -8.73 -5.98 -10.06
CA LEU A 114 -7.73 -5.32 -10.88
C LEU A 114 -6.44 -5.11 -10.07
N VAL A 115 -5.36 -5.71 -10.54
CA VAL A 115 -4.01 -5.55 -9.96
C VAL A 115 -3.22 -4.51 -10.76
N PRO A 116 -2.71 -3.45 -10.11
CA PRO A 116 -1.95 -2.40 -10.77
C PRO A 116 -0.44 -2.73 -10.90
N THR A 117 0.04 -2.74 -12.14
CA THR A 117 1.47 -2.73 -12.51
C THR A 117 1.89 -1.32 -12.90
N VAL A 118 2.79 -0.69 -12.15
CA VAL A 118 3.33 0.65 -12.45
C VAL A 118 4.41 0.54 -13.52
N ARG A 119 4.28 1.33 -14.60
CA ARG A 119 5.23 1.36 -15.72
C ARG A 119 6.09 2.61 -15.69
N PHE A 120 7.37 2.38 -15.41
CA PHE A 120 8.41 3.39 -15.34
C PHE A 120 9.00 3.69 -16.72
N THR A 121 9.39 4.94 -16.93
CA THR A 121 10.18 5.39 -18.07
C THR A 121 11.65 5.02 -17.88
N GLN A 122 12.47 5.20 -18.94
CA GLN A 122 13.94 5.08 -18.86
C GLN A 122 14.58 5.95 -17.77
N LYS A 123 13.92 7.05 -17.34
CA LYS A 123 14.38 7.93 -16.24
C LYS A 123 13.88 7.49 -14.86
N ARG A 124 13.41 6.24 -14.71
CA ARG A 124 12.73 5.68 -13.52
C ARG A 124 11.47 6.44 -13.06
N TRP A 125 10.93 7.36 -13.87
CA TRP A 125 9.68 8.06 -13.53
C TRP A 125 8.46 7.20 -13.88
N PRO A 126 7.50 6.96 -12.97
CA PRO A 126 6.25 6.27 -13.31
C PRO A 126 5.44 7.13 -14.27
N SER A 127 4.89 6.50 -15.32
CA SER A 127 4.20 7.23 -16.40
C SER A 127 2.85 6.64 -16.76
N ARG A 128 2.66 5.35 -16.52
CA ARG A 128 1.42 4.62 -16.79
C ARG A 128 1.17 3.59 -15.70
N VAL A 129 -0.08 3.21 -15.52
CA VAL A 129 -0.46 2.06 -14.69
C VAL A 129 -1.30 1.12 -15.54
N LEU A 130 -0.85 -0.13 -15.60
CA LEU A 130 -1.56 -1.24 -16.24
C LEU A 130 -2.40 -1.92 -15.17
N GLN A 131 -3.72 -1.97 -15.35
CA GLN A 131 -4.63 -2.72 -14.50
C GLN A 131 -4.89 -4.10 -15.12
N THR A 132 -4.50 -5.15 -14.41
CA THR A 132 -4.64 -6.56 -14.85
C THR A 132 -5.80 -7.23 -14.12
N ASN A 133 -6.80 -7.73 -14.84
CA ASN A 133 -7.95 -8.37 -14.20
C ASN A 133 -7.68 -9.85 -13.86
N THR A 134 -7.37 -10.09 -12.59
CA THR A 134 -7.11 -11.43 -12.03
C THR A 134 -8.35 -12.32 -11.87
N GLY A 135 -9.55 -11.77 -12.00
CA GLY A 135 -10.81 -12.48 -11.69
C GLY A 135 -11.59 -12.94 -12.91
N GLY A 136 -12.32 -14.05 -12.77
CA GLY A 136 -13.21 -14.64 -13.79
C GLY A 136 -14.49 -13.84 -14.13
N LYS A 137 -14.51 -12.54 -13.88
CA LYS A 137 -15.60 -11.60 -14.23
C LYS A 137 -14.99 -10.24 -14.58
N PRO A 138 -15.62 -9.41 -15.45
CA PRO A 138 -15.16 -8.05 -15.69
C PRO A 138 -14.98 -7.26 -14.38
N GLY A 139 -13.92 -6.46 -14.32
CA GLY A 139 -13.65 -5.51 -13.25
C GLY A 139 -13.73 -4.08 -13.77
N SER A 140 -13.89 -3.11 -12.87
CA SER A 140 -13.95 -1.69 -13.21
C SER A 140 -13.11 -0.88 -12.23
N CYS A 141 -12.42 0.14 -12.74
CA CYS A 141 -11.75 1.17 -11.97
C CYS A 141 -12.45 2.50 -12.25
N THR A 142 -13.17 3.03 -11.26
CA THR A 142 -13.89 4.30 -11.37
C THR A 142 -12.96 5.46 -11.72
N ALA A 143 -13.45 6.41 -12.52
CA ALA A 143 -12.77 7.66 -12.79
C ALA A 143 -12.26 8.33 -11.49
N ARG A 144 -11.01 8.80 -11.51
CA ARG A 144 -10.32 9.49 -10.42
C ARG A 144 -10.11 8.68 -9.12
N PHE A 145 -10.37 7.38 -9.11
CA PHE A 145 -9.99 6.50 -7.98
C PHE A 145 -8.47 6.58 -7.74
N PRO A 146 -8.00 6.72 -6.48
CA PRO A 146 -6.57 6.86 -6.15
C PRO A 146 -5.83 5.52 -6.27
N VAL A 147 -5.58 5.07 -7.49
CA VAL A 147 -4.80 3.85 -7.78
C VAL A 147 -3.34 4.00 -7.31
N ILE A 148 -2.81 5.21 -7.32
CA ILE A 148 -1.52 5.53 -6.70
C ILE A 148 -1.65 6.71 -5.74
N GLN A 149 -0.78 6.74 -4.73
CA GLN A 149 -0.54 7.91 -3.89
C GLN A 149 0.97 8.13 -3.76
N TRP A 150 1.38 9.39 -3.87
CA TRP A 150 2.67 9.83 -3.36
C TRP A 150 2.47 10.32 -1.94
N ILE A 151 3.25 9.78 -1.01
CA ILE A 151 3.15 10.05 0.42
C ILE A 151 4.54 10.46 0.90
N PRO A 152 4.69 11.58 1.63
CA PRO A 152 5.98 11.96 2.23
C PRO A 152 6.56 10.81 3.06
N HIS A 153 7.88 10.62 3.07
CA HIS A 153 8.56 9.53 3.82
C HIS A 153 8.28 9.56 5.35
N GLU A 154 7.77 10.67 5.88
CA GLU A 154 7.33 10.78 7.28
C GLU A 154 5.97 10.12 7.57
N LEU A 155 5.12 9.93 6.54
CA LEU A 155 3.70 9.59 6.65
C LEU A 155 3.38 8.19 6.08
N LEU A 156 2.19 7.68 6.40
CA LEU A 156 1.66 6.40 5.96
C LEU A 156 0.30 6.57 5.25
N PRO A 157 -0.09 5.64 4.36
CA PRO A 157 -1.42 5.65 3.74
C PRO A 157 -2.53 5.48 4.79
N LEU A 158 -3.60 6.27 4.66
CA LEU A 158 -4.81 6.17 5.50
C LEU A 158 -5.56 4.82 5.41
N THR A 159 -5.22 3.96 4.45
CA THR A 159 -5.79 2.61 4.33
C THR A 159 -4.72 1.55 4.09
N GLU A 160 -4.93 0.37 4.66
CA GLU A 160 -4.04 -0.80 4.52
C GLU A 160 -4.07 -1.43 3.12
N GLU A 161 -4.79 -0.83 2.16
CA GLU A 161 -4.93 -1.32 0.79
C GLU A 161 -3.75 -0.95 -0.13
N TYR A 162 -2.70 -0.33 0.41
CA TYR A 162 -1.38 -0.07 -0.20
C TYR A 162 -0.32 -0.89 0.60
N ALA A 163 0.83 -1.42 0.16
CA ALA A 163 1.61 -1.45 -1.09
C ALA A 163 2.48 -0.22 -1.38
N ARG A 164 3.73 -0.26 -0.88
CA ARG A 164 4.90 0.42 -1.50
C ARG A 164 5.31 -0.35 -2.76
N VAL A 165 5.75 0.31 -3.83
CA VAL A 165 6.24 -0.41 -5.04
C VAL A 165 7.44 -1.32 -4.76
N THR A 166 8.23 -1.01 -3.73
CA THR A 166 9.39 -1.79 -3.27
C THR A 166 9.03 -3.04 -2.46
N SER A 167 7.82 -3.11 -1.87
CA SER A 167 7.45 -4.12 -0.88
C SER A 167 7.19 -5.53 -1.44
N THR A 168 7.39 -6.54 -0.61
CA THR A 168 6.90 -7.92 -0.81
C THR A 168 5.45 -7.97 -1.31
N LYS A 169 4.51 -7.26 -0.66
CA LYS A 169 3.11 -7.14 -1.07
C LYS A 169 2.94 -6.87 -2.57
N TYR A 170 3.71 -5.89 -3.05
CA TYR A 170 3.61 -5.41 -4.41
C TYR A 170 4.18 -6.41 -5.41
N ARG A 171 5.29 -7.07 -5.05
CA ARG A 171 5.88 -8.18 -5.81
C ARG A 171 4.90 -9.35 -5.92
N ASP A 172 4.26 -9.75 -4.82
CA ASP A 172 3.35 -10.90 -4.79
C ASP A 172 2.06 -10.58 -5.56
N TRP A 173 1.61 -9.32 -5.56
CA TRP A 173 0.60 -8.84 -6.50
C TRP A 173 1.06 -8.93 -7.96
N GLN A 174 2.33 -8.60 -8.28
CA GLN A 174 2.83 -8.76 -9.65
C GLN A 174 2.85 -10.24 -10.09
N VAL A 175 3.05 -11.19 -9.18
CA VAL A 175 2.89 -12.63 -9.48
C VAL A 175 1.45 -12.97 -9.86
N LEU A 176 0.45 -12.43 -9.14
CA LEU A 176 -0.97 -12.59 -9.49
C LEU A 176 -1.33 -11.94 -10.83
N ALA A 177 -0.76 -10.78 -11.14
CA ALA A 177 -0.92 -10.13 -12.44
C ALA A 177 -0.27 -10.94 -13.57
N TYR A 178 0.89 -11.55 -13.31
CA TYR A 178 1.61 -12.38 -14.28
C TYR A 178 0.84 -13.67 -14.61
N ASP A 179 0.36 -14.44 -13.63
CA ASP A 179 -0.52 -15.60 -13.88
C ASP A 179 -1.77 -15.21 -14.69
N ALA A 180 -2.35 -14.05 -14.39
CA ALA A 180 -3.56 -13.59 -15.06
C ALA A 180 -3.35 -13.03 -16.47
N ALA A 181 -2.12 -12.68 -16.83
CA ALA A 181 -1.74 -12.22 -18.16
C ALA A 181 -1.11 -13.32 -19.05
N ILE A 182 -0.77 -14.49 -18.49
CA ILE A 182 -0.38 -15.66 -19.26
C ILE A 182 -1.62 -16.22 -19.98
N ASP A 183 -1.58 -16.20 -21.31
CA ASP A 183 -2.50 -16.97 -22.14
C ASP A 183 -2.20 -18.47 -21.95
N ARG A 184 -3.16 -19.17 -21.33
CA ARG A 184 -3.04 -20.60 -21.01
C ARG A 184 -3.34 -21.52 -22.20
N ASP A 185 -3.85 -20.99 -23.32
CA ASP A 185 -4.04 -21.75 -24.55
C ASP A 185 -2.76 -21.78 -25.42
N LEU A 186 -1.83 -20.81 -25.26
CA LEU A 186 -0.48 -20.88 -25.84
C LEU A 186 0.39 -22.02 -25.26
N LEU A 187 0.01 -22.57 -24.10
CA LEU A 187 0.73 -23.67 -23.43
C LEU A 187 0.25 -25.07 -23.86
N LYS A 188 -0.70 -25.16 -24.80
CA LYS A 188 -1.17 -26.43 -25.39
C LYS A 188 -0.50 -26.63 -26.75
N LYS A 189 0.60 -27.38 -26.78
CA LYS A 189 1.36 -27.69 -28.00
C LYS A 189 1.96 -29.09 -27.96
#